data_AF-A0A553ZRA6-F1
#
_entry.id   AF-A0A553ZRA6-F1
#
_cell.length_a   1.000
_cell.length_b   1.000
_cell.length_c   1.000
_cell.angle_alpha   90.00
_cell.angle_beta   90.00
_cell.angle_gamma   90.00
#
_symmetry.space_group_name_H-M   'P 1'
#
loop_
_entity.id
_entity.type
_entity.pdbx_description
1 polymer ?
#
loop_
_entity_poly.entity_id
_entity_poly.type
_entity_poly.pdbx_seq_one_letter_code
_entity_poly.pdbx_strand_id
1 'polypeptide(L)'
;MIRFITKRRLAELTGQRDHAKARVSAVQLRLGRIKSERDDLLGTVDDNALLAEKRAAVLENDLRAEAQRATELATDLTQVVAEAAKLRTVEKQLLDVIDYYFTAAEAPVEVLVRDGRVHGVHRSREAAEAAARAADPSIGEGPWRPTPADRDRRVGWIAGTFQLPETENPPHFEELSERYRHTDRGTLFTCDVTNWAVLARHLNEDCRACVAALPDVPAEVLVGAGLSATVEGAAAGYAHGLIHGELRRRLVAADDKPAAVTE
;
A
#
# COMPACT_ATOMS: atom_id res chain seq x y z
N MET A 1 -4.82 110.46 42.44
CA MET A 1 -5.12 109.85 41.12
C MET A 1 -4.10 108.77 40.71
N ILE A 2 -2.78 109.01 40.82
CA ILE A 2 -1.71 108.08 40.38
C ILE A 2 -1.67 106.72 41.13
N ARG A 3 -1.97 106.68 42.44
CA ARG A 3 -2.02 105.44 43.25
C ARG A 3 -3.15 104.46 42.88
N PHE A 4 -4.21 104.95 42.23
CA PHE A 4 -5.37 104.13 41.84
C PHE A 4 -5.14 103.43 40.49
N ILE A 5 -4.44 104.12 39.57
CA ILE A 5 -4.07 103.61 38.24
C ILE A 5 -3.06 102.46 38.37
N THR A 6 -2.15 102.53 39.34
CA THR A 6 -1.13 101.50 39.60
C THR A 6 -1.71 100.21 40.20
N LYS A 7 -2.68 100.28 41.12
CA LYS A 7 -3.34 99.09 41.68
C LYS A 7 -4.17 98.32 40.64
N ARG A 8 -4.92 99.04 39.80
CA ARG A 8 -5.76 98.42 38.75
C ARG A 8 -4.91 97.68 37.71
N ARG A 9 -3.80 98.28 37.31
CA ARG A 9 -2.87 97.69 36.34
C ARG A 9 -2.10 96.49 36.90
N LEU A 10 -1.81 96.48 38.19
CA LEU A 10 -1.18 95.33 38.86
C LEU A 10 -2.13 94.13 38.93
N ALA A 11 -3.40 94.36 39.26
CA ALA A 11 -4.44 93.32 39.28
C ALA A 11 -4.65 92.68 37.90
N GLU A 12 -4.66 93.50 36.85
CA GLU A 12 -4.79 93.08 35.45
C GLU A 12 -3.60 92.22 34.99
N LEU A 13 -2.38 92.60 35.37
CA LEU A 13 -1.16 91.83 35.10
C LEU A 13 -1.14 90.48 35.85
N THR A 14 -1.59 90.43 37.10
CA THR A 14 -1.75 89.15 37.82
C THR A 14 -2.81 88.26 37.18
N GLY A 15 -3.95 88.83 36.75
CA GLY A 15 -4.98 88.09 36.03
C GLY A 15 -4.45 87.51 34.71
N GLN A 16 -3.70 88.30 33.94
CA GLN A 16 -3.04 87.84 32.71
C GLN A 16 -2.00 86.74 32.98
N ARG A 17 -1.19 86.88 34.05
CA ARG A 17 -0.21 85.87 34.46
C ARG A 17 -0.86 84.55 34.83
N ASP A 18 -1.93 84.61 35.63
CA ASP A 18 -2.60 83.40 36.10
C ASP A 18 -3.38 82.72 34.95
N HIS A 19 -3.93 83.51 34.02
CA HIS A 19 -4.52 82.99 32.79
C HIS A 19 -3.46 82.36 31.86
N ALA A 20 -2.27 82.96 31.77
CA ALA A 20 -1.14 82.39 31.04
C ALA A 20 -0.66 81.07 31.68
N LYS A 21 -0.56 80.99 33.00
CA LYS A 21 -0.23 79.76 33.72
C LYS A 21 -1.27 78.66 33.50
N ALA A 22 -2.56 79.00 33.56
CA ALA A 22 -3.64 78.06 33.28
C ALA A 22 -3.56 77.52 31.84
N ARG A 23 -3.25 78.38 30.86
CA ARG A 23 -3.04 77.96 29.45
C ARG A 23 -1.83 77.06 29.30
N VAL A 24 -0.70 77.37 29.95
CA VAL A 24 0.51 76.53 29.93
C VAL A 24 0.22 75.17 30.56
N SER A 25 -0.48 75.12 31.69
CA SER A 25 -0.86 73.88 32.36
C SER A 25 -1.81 73.03 31.50
N ALA A 26 -2.78 73.65 30.83
CA ALA A 26 -3.69 72.96 29.92
C ALA A 26 -2.96 72.38 28.69
N VAL A 27 -1.99 73.13 28.15
CA VAL A 27 -1.13 72.66 27.05
C VAL A 27 -0.24 71.50 27.50
N GLN A 28 0.33 71.56 28.71
CA GLN A 28 1.15 70.48 29.27
C GLN A 28 0.34 69.19 29.50
N LEU A 29 -0.87 69.29 30.03
CA LEU A 29 -1.79 68.16 30.17
C LEU A 29 -2.14 67.53 28.81
N ARG A 30 -2.41 68.37 27.81
CA ARG A 30 -2.73 67.90 26.45
C ARG A 30 -1.52 67.22 25.79
N LEU A 31 -0.32 67.75 25.99
CA LEU A 31 0.92 67.13 25.50
C LEU A 31 1.20 65.81 26.20
N GLY A 32 0.94 65.70 27.51
CA GLY A 32 1.06 64.45 28.26
C GLY A 32 0.13 63.36 27.71
N ARG A 33 -1.13 63.72 27.40
CA ARG A 33 -2.08 62.78 26.78
C ARG A 33 -1.62 62.31 25.40
N ILE A 34 -1.19 63.23 24.53
CA ILE A 34 -0.71 62.88 23.18
C ILE A 34 0.51 61.96 23.25
N LYS A 35 1.42 62.18 24.21
CA LYS A 35 2.57 61.29 24.42
C LYS A 35 2.13 59.90 24.87
N SER A 36 1.20 59.81 25.81
CA SER A 36 0.64 58.51 26.25
C SER A 36 -0.05 57.79 25.09
N GLU A 37 -0.94 58.45 24.36
CA GLU A 37 -1.64 57.85 23.21
C GLU A 37 -0.65 57.41 22.12
N ARG A 38 0.42 58.17 21.87
CA ARG A 38 1.49 57.77 20.96
C ARG A 38 2.23 56.54 21.47
N ASP A 39 2.60 56.50 22.74
CA ASP A 39 3.36 55.40 23.33
C ASP A 39 2.51 54.11 23.36
N ASP A 40 1.21 54.23 23.63
CA ASP A 40 0.24 53.12 23.53
C ASP A 40 0.13 52.62 22.08
N LEU A 41 0.00 53.52 21.11
CA LEU A 41 -0.06 53.17 19.69
C LEU A 41 1.22 52.50 19.21
N LEU A 42 2.40 53.00 19.61
CA LEU A 42 3.69 52.38 19.29
C LEU A 42 3.79 50.97 19.87
N GLY A 43 3.38 50.77 21.14
CA GLY A 43 3.34 49.44 21.76
C GLY A 43 2.46 48.45 20.98
N THR A 44 1.27 48.87 20.53
CA THR A 44 0.40 48.00 19.73
C THR A 44 0.95 47.66 18.35
N VAL A 45 1.73 48.55 17.73
CA VAL A 45 2.37 48.29 16.43
C VAL A 45 3.49 47.26 16.59
N ASP A 46 4.30 47.38 17.64
CA ASP A 46 5.37 46.42 17.93
C ASP A 46 4.81 45.03 18.26
N ASP A 47 3.73 44.94 19.05
CA ASP A 47 3.06 43.67 19.35
C ASP A 47 2.47 42.99 18.10
N ASN A 48 1.86 43.78 17.20
CA ASN A 48 1.33 43.29 15.94
C ASN A 48 2.44 42.82 14.97
N ALA A 49 3.58 43.52 14.94
CA ALA A 49 4.74 43.11 14.15
C ALA A 49 5.30 41.77 14.66
N LEU A 50 5.45 41.63 15.99
CA LEU A 50 5.89 40.37 16.62
C LEU A 50 4.92 39.21 16.34
N LEU A 51 3.61 39.46 16.37
CA LEU A 51 2.59 38.47 16.01
C LEU A 51 2.67 38.05 14.54
N ALA A 52 2.92 39.00 13.63
CA ALA A 52 3.09 38.71 12.21
C ALA A 52 4.35 37.88 11.95
N GLU A 53 5.47 38.21 12.57
CA GLU A 53 6.72 37.43 12.47
C GLU A 53 6.55 36.01 13.02
N LYS A 54 5.91 35.85 14.19
CA LYS A 54 5.62 34.53 14.75
C LYS A 54 4.74 33.69 13.82
N ARG A 55 3.70 34.28 13.24
CA ARG A 55 2.83 33.59 12.26
C ARG A 55 3.58 33.23 10.99
N ALA A 56 4.42 34.12 10.47
CA ALA A 56 5.26 33.85 9.31
C ALA A 56 6.23 32.68 9.57
N ALA A 57 6.87 32.64 10.73
CA ALA A 57 7.76 31.55 11.12
C ALA A 57 7.03 30.20 11.25
N VAL A 58 5.81 30.19 11.79
CA VAL A 58 4.97 28.97 11.85
C VAL A 58 4.61 28.51 10.43
N LEU A 59 4.13 29.41 9.58
CA LEU A 59 3.77 29.08 8.19
C LEU A 59 4.97 28.58 7.39
N GLU A 60 6.16 29.14 7.61
CA GLU A 60 7.39 28.70 6.94
C GLU A 60 7.82 27.30 7.40
N ASN A 61 7.66 27.00 8.69
CA ASN A 61 7.90 25.66 9.22
C ASN A 61 6.87 24.65 8.71
N ASP A 62 5.59 25.02 8.66
CA ASP A 62 4.51 24.19 8.10
C ASP A 62 4.77 23.91 6.61
N LEU A 63 5.14 24.94 5.83
CA LEU A 63 5.48 24.79 4.43
C LEU A 63 6.67 23.84 4.22
N ARG A 64 7.70 23.94 5.07
CA ARG A 64 8.85 23.04 5.02
C ARG A 64 8.44 21.59 5.36
N ALA A 65 7.60 21.40 6.36
CA ALA A 65 7.11 20.08 6.76
C ALA A 65 6.20 19.44 5.70
N GLU A 66 5.34 20.23 5.04
CA GLU A 66 4.51 19.76 3.93
C GLU A 66 5.36 19.46 2.68
N ALA A 67 6.38 20.27 2.38
CA ALA A 67 7.31 19.99 1.28
C ALA A 67 8.10 18.69 1.48
N GLN A 68 8.51 18.42 2.73
CA GLN A 68 9.16 17.16 3.07
C GLN A 68 8.21 15.97 2.90
N ARG A 69 6.98 16.06 3.44
CA ARG A 69 5.94 15.02 3.27
C ARG A 69 5.61 14.77 1.80
N ALA A 70 5.52 15.82 0.98
CA ALA A 70 5.30 15.69 -0.46
C ALA A 70 6.44 14.93 -1.16
N THR A 71 7.69 15.13 -0.72
CA THR A 71 8.86 14.43 -1.26
C THR A 71 8.88 12.95 -0.85
N GLU A 72 8.53 12.66 0.41
CA GLU A 72 8.38 11.29 0.91
C GLU A 72 7.29 10.55 0.12
N LEU A 73 6.10 11.14 -0.01
CA LEU A 73 5.00 10.57 -0.80
C LEU A 73 5.36 10.37 -2.28
N ALA A 74 6.12 11.29 -2.88
CA ALA A 74 6.58 11.13 -4.27
C ALA A 74 7.55 9.95 -4.42
N THR A 75 8.39 9.72 -3.41
CA THR A 75 9.32 8.58 -3.36
C THR A 75 8.54 7.27 -3.21
N ASP A 76 7.59 7.22 -2.27
CA ASP A 76 6.74 6.06 -2.05
C ASP A 76 5.92 5.71 -3.30
N LEU A 77 5.35 6.73 -3.97
CA LEU A 77 4.61 6.54 -5.22
C LEU A 77 5.51 5.95 -6.31
N THR A 78 6.75 6.42 -6.42
CA THR A 78 7.71 5.89 -7.39
C THR A 78 8.04 4.42 -7.11
N GLN A 79 8.20 4.06 -5.83
CA GLN A 79 8.42 2.68 -5.42
C GLN A 79 7.21 1.80 -5.75
N VAL A 80 6.00 2.22 -5.39
CA VAL A 80 4.76 1.48 -5.67
C VAL A 80 4.55 1.27 -7.16
N VAL A 81 4.81 2.30 -7.99
CA VAL A 81 4.72 2.17 -9.45
C VAL A 81 5.74 1.16 -9.98
N ALA A 82 6.97 1.16 -9.46
CA ALA A 82 8.00 0.19 -9.85
C ALA A 82 7.63 -1.24 -9.43
N GLU A 83 7.05 -1.42 -8.24
CA GLU A 83 6.54 -2.72 -7.77
C GLU A 83 5.36 -3.21 -8.61
N ALA A 84 4.41 -2.33 -8.93
CA ALA A 84 3.28 -2.66 -9.80
C ALA A 84 3.76 -3.09 -11.20
N ALA A 85 4.78 -2.44 -11.75
CA ALA A 85 5.37 -2.84 -13.03
C ALA A 85 5.99 -4.25 -12.96
N LYS A 86 6.72 -4.57 -11.88
CA LYS A 86 7.28 -5.92 -11.66
C LYS A 86 6.17 -6.97 -11.55
N LEU A 87 5.09 -6.68 -10.83
CA LEU A 87 3.95 -7.59 -10.69
C LEU A 87 3.27 -7.87 -12.03
N ARG A 88 3.08 -6.85 -12.87
CA ARG A 88 2.54 -7.05 -14.24
C ARG A 88 3.44 -7.92 -15.11
N THR A 89 4.76 -7.82 -14.95
CA THR A 89 5.69 -8.73 -15.64
C THR A 89 5.50 -10.18 -15.18
N VAL A 90 5.39 -10.41 -13.87
CA VAL A 90 5.14 -11.75 -13.30
C VAL A 90 3.80 -12.30 -13.80
N GLU A 91 2.75 -11.49 -13.77
CA GLU A 91 1.41 -11.85 -14.26
C GLU A 91 1.47 -12.33 -15.71
N LYS A 92 2.12 -11.57 -16.59
CA LYS A 92 2.30 -11.96 -17.98
C LYS A 92 3.05 -13.30 -18.11
N GLN A 93 4.16 -13.47 -17.38
CA GLN A 93 4.93 -14.71 -17.39
C GLN A 93 4.08 -15.91 -16.95
N LEU A 94 3.23 -15.75 -15.94
CA LEU A 94 2.32 -16.79 -15.48
C LEU A 94 1.23 -17.11 -16.51
N LEU A 95 0.67 -16.09 -17.17
CA LEU A 95 -0.30 -16.30 -18.26
C LEU A 95 0.35 -17.05 -19.43
N ASP A 96 1.57 -16.68 -19.83
CA ASP A 96 2.30 -17.37 -20.90
C ASP A 96 2.54 -18.86 -20.54
N VAL A 97 2.83 -19.16 -19.27
CA VAL A 97 2.96 -20.55 -18.75
C VAL A 97 1.63 -21.29 -18.79
N ILE A 98 0.54 -20.66 -18.37
CA ILE A 98 -0.80 -21.25 -18.37
C ILE A 98 -1.23 -21.57 -19.82
N ASP A 99 -1.08 -20.62 -20.74
CA ASP A 99 -1.39 -20.78 -22.14
C ASP A 99 -0.56 -21.89 -22.80
N TYR A 100 0.72 -22.01 -22.43
CA TYR A 100 1.56 -23.13 -22.85
C TYR A 100 0.97 -24.48 -22.42
N TYR A 101 0.57 -24.63 -21.16
CA TYR A 101 0.00 -25.89 -20.67
C TYR A 101 -1.35 -26.23 -21.28
N PHE A 102 -2.22 -25.24 -21.50
CA PHE A 102 -3.48 -25.44 -22.20
C PHE A 102 -3.24 -25.88 -23.65
N THR A 103 -2.35 -25.19 -24.37
CA THR A 103 -1.97 -25.55 -25.73
C THR A 103 -1.39 -26.96 -25.79
N ALA A 104 -0.52 -27.31 -24.84
CA ALA A 104 0.08 -28.64 -24.78
C ALA A 104 -0.94 -29.73 -24.42
N ALA A 105 -1.98 -29.43 -23.64
CA ALA A 105 -3.05 -30.37 -23.30
C ALA A 105 -3.99 -30.63 -24.48
N GLU A 106 -4.22 -29.63 -25.32
CA GLU A 106 -5.05 -29.73 -26.52
C GLU A 106 -4.30 -30.31 -27.73
N ALA A 107 -2.96 -30.29 -27.72
CA ALA A 107 -2.14 -30.81 -28.78
C ALA A 107 -2.39 -32.32 -29.02
N PRO A 108 -2.43 -32.77 -30.29
CA PRO A 108 -2.62 -34.18 -30.60
C PRO A 108 -1.45 -35.00 -30.06
N VAL A 109 -1.75 -36.18 -29.52
CA VAL A 109 -0.76 -37.16 -29.08
C VAL A 109 -0.64 -38.30 -30.07
N GLU A 110 0.59 -38.73 -30.31
CA GLU A 110 0.94 -39.82 -31.20
C GLU A 110 0.96 -41.14 -30.40
N VAL A 111 0.18 -42.12 -30.84
CA VAL A 111 0.07 -43.42 -30.18
C VAL A 111 0.69 -44.49 -31.05
N LEU A 112 1.76 -45.10 -30.55
CA LEU A 112 2.42 -46.21 -31.23
C LEU A 112 1.68 -47.51 -30.93
N VAL A 113 1.10 -48.13 -31.96
CA VAL A 113 0.41 -49.42 -31.87
C VAL A 113 1.17 -50.47 -32.67
N ARG A 114 1.50 -51.60 -32.04
CA ARG A 114 2.13 -52.77 -32.68
C ARG A 114 1.40 -54.03 -32.23
N ASP A 115 1.14 -54.92 -33.18
CA ASP A 115 0.42 -56.19 -32.96
C ASP A 115 -0.93 -56.03 -32.22
N GLY A 116 -1.62 -54.91 -32.44
CA GLY A 116 -2.91 -54.59 -31.79
C GLY A 116 -2.81 -54.14 -30.33
N ARG A 117 -1.61 -53.83 -29.83
CA ARG A 117 -1.36 -53.32 -28.48
C ARG A 117 -0.70 -51.94 -28.54
N VAL A 118 -0.98 -51.09 -27.56
CA VAL A 118 -0.31 -49.80 -27.39
C VAL A 118 1.08 -50.04 -26.80
N HIS A 119 2.10 -49.51 -27.45
CA HIS A 119 3.51 -49.62 -27.03
C HIS A 119 4.07 -48.30 -26.48
N GLY A 120 3.50 -47.16 -26.88
CA GLY A 120 3.93 -45.85 -26.41
C GLY A 120 2.94 -44.74 -26.78
N VAL A 121 2.96 -43.68 -25.99
CA VAL A 121 2.23 -42.43 -26.25
C VAL A 121 3.26 -41.30 -26.23
N HIS A 122 3.21 -40.40 -27.22
CA HIS A 122 4.21 -39.36 -27.41
C HIS A 122 3.52 -38.03 -27.73
N ARG A 123 4.06 -36.92 -27.21
CA ARG A 123 3.53 -35.57 -27.50
C ARG A 123 4.03 -34.98 -28.82
N SER A 124 5.02 -35.61 -29.46
CA SER A 124 5.53 -35.19 -30.77
C SER A 124 5.73 -36.38 -31.71
N ARG A 125 5.52 -36.13 -33.00
CA ARG A 125 5.74 -37.11 -34.07
C ARG A 125 7.19 -37.55 -34.15
N GLU A 126 8.13 -36.63 -33.97
CA GLU A 126 9.56 -36.95 -33.98
C GLU A 126 9.93 -37.93 -32.85
N ALA A 127 9.40 -37.72 -31.65
CA ALA A 127 9.63 -38.64 -30.53
C ALA A 127 8.98 -40.00 -30.75
N ALA A 128 7.77 -40.03 -31.34
CA ALA A 128 7.11 -41.26 -31.72
C ALA A 128 7.90 -42.05 -32.78
N GLU A 129 8.42 -41.37 -33.80
CA GLU A 129 9.24 -41.98 -34.85
C GLU A 129 10.57 -42.49 -34.31
N ALA A 130 11.23 -41.74 -33.42
CA ALA A 130 12.46 -42.19 -32.76
C ALA A 130 12.21 -43.44 -31.89
N ALA A 131 11.13 -43.46 -31.11
CA ALA A 131 10.74 -44.60 -30.31
C ALA A 131 10.38 -45.82 -31.17
N ALA A 132 9.68 -45.60 -32.29
CA ALA A 132 9.36 -46.66 -33.25
C ALA A 132 10.63 -47.31 -33.82
N ARG A 133 11.61 -46.50 -34.25
CA ARG A 133 12.90 -47.01 -34.78
C ARG A 133 13.71 -47.74 -33.71
N ALA A 134 13.68 -47.27 -32.46
CA ALA A 134 14.34 -47.96 -31.36
C ALA A 134 13.69 -49.34 -31.07
N ALA A 135 12.37 -49.45 -31.20
CA ALA A 135 11.62 -50.69 -30.99
C ALA A 135 11.66 -51.65 -32.19
N ASP A 136 11.92 -51.14 -33.40
CA ASP A 136 12.08 -51.94 -34.62
C ASP A 136 13.16 -51.32 -35.53
N PRO A 137 14.40 -51.81 -35.46
CA PRO A 137 15.52 -51.34 -36.29
C PRO A 137 15.34 -51.57 -37.80
N SER A 138 14.32 -52.34 -38.22
CA SER A 138 14.01 -52.53 -39.65
C SER A 138 13.26 -51.35 -40.27
N ILE A 139 12.77 -50.42 -39.44
CA ILE A 139 12.20 -49.14 -39.88
C ILE A 139 13.37 -48.25 -40.32
N GLY A 140 13.58 -48.14 -41.64
CA GLY A 140 14.65 -47.32 -42.23
C GLY A 140 14.48 -45.80 -41.99
N GLU A 141 15.51 -45.02 -42.35
CA GLU A 141 15.60 -43.56 -42.11
C GLU A 141 14.63 -42.69 -42.94
N GLY A 142 13.72 -43.29 -43.71
CA GLY A 142 12.75 -42.58 -44.53
C GLY A 142 11.58 -41.99 -43.73
N PRO A 143 10.84 -41.00 -44.28
CA PRO A 143 9.68 -40.42 -43.61
C PRO A 143 8.62 -41.50 -43.38
N TRP A 144 8.20 -41.65 -42.13
CA TRP A 144 7.18 -42.62 -41.74
C TRP A 144 5.86 -42.30 -42.47
N ARG A 145 5.36 -43.25 -43.25
CA ARG A 145 4.10 -43.11 -43.97
C ARG A 145 3.00 -43.79 -43.14
N PRO A 146 1.94 -43.06 -42.73
CA PRO A 146 0.75 -43.68 -42.17
C PRO A 146 0.31 -44.80 -43.13
N THR A 147 -0.01 -45.97 -42.61
CA THR A 147 -0.57 -47.05 -43.42
C THR A 147 -1.81 -46.49 -44.13
N PRO A 148 -1.90 -46.55 -45.48
CA PRO A 148 -3.07 -46.03 -46.19
C PRO A 148 -4.34 -46.62 -45.61
N ALA A 149 -5.35 -45.77 -45.37
CA ALA A 149 -6.60 -46.09 -44.68
C ALA A 149 -7.33 -47.34 -45.24
N ASP A 150 -7.02 -47.73 -46.47
CA ASP A 150 -7.76 -48.74 -47.22
C ASP A 150 -7.29 -50.19 -46.96
N ARG A 151 -6.28 -50.42 -46.11
CA ARG A 151 -5.71 -51.77 -45.89
C ARG A 151 -5.83 -52.39 -44.50
N ASP A 152 -6.34 -51.69 -43.48
CA ASP A 152 -6.36 -52.29 -42.14
C ASP A 152 -7.70 -52.09 -41.41
N ARG A 153 -8.34 -53.21 -41.04
CA ARG A 153 -9.53 -53.30 -40.16
C ARG A 153 -9.23 -52.86 -38.71
N ARG A 154 -8.16 -52.11 -38.49
CA ARG A 154 -7.61 -51.68 -37.19
C ARG A 154 -7.76 -50.18 -36.94
N VAL A 155 -8.36 -49.43 -37.85
CA VAL A 155 -8.84 -48.07 -37.55
C VAL A 155 -10.11 -48.23 -36.71
N GLY A 156 -9.96 -48.11 -35.40
CA GLY A 156 -11.03 -48.22 -34.42
C GLY A 156 -10.75 -47.32 -33.22
N TRP A 157 -11.80 -46.99 -32.48
CA TRP A 157 -11.68 -46.24 -31.23
C TRP A 157 -11.12 -47.18 -30.15
N ILE A 158 -9.91 -46.91 -29.67
CA ILE A 158 -9.38 -47.56 -28.47
C ILE A 158 -9.72 -46.67 -27.28
N ALA A 159 -10.75 -47.07 -26.52
CA ALA A 159 -11.02 -46.48 -25.22
C ALA A 159 -10.00 -47.03 -24.21
N GLY A 160 -9.04 -46.21 -23.79
CA GLY A 160 -8.04 -46.59 -22.80
C GLY A 160 -7.60 -45.38 -21.99
N THR A 161 -7.33 -45.60 -20.71
CA THR A 161 -6.65 -44.62 -19.85
C THR A 161 -5.15 -44.79 -20.06
N PHE A 162 -4.51 -43.80 -20.68
CA PHE A 162 -3.07 -43.80 -20.90
C PHE A 162 -2.44 -42.69 -20.05
N GLN A 163 -1.27 -42.97 -19.48
CA GLN A 163 -0.47 -41.93 -18.84
C GLN A 163 0.15 -41.06 -19.95
N LEU A 164 -0.19 -39.77 -19.95
CA LEU A 164 0.39 -38.82 -20.89
C LEU A 164 1.87 -38.59 -20.52
N PRO A 165 2.77 -38.46 -21.51
CA PRO A 165 4.14 -38.04 -21.26
C PRO A 165 4.16 -36.69 -20.53
N GLU A 166 5.18 -36.51 -19.67
CA GLU A 166 5.44 -35.22 -19.05
C GLU A 166 5.58 -34.15 -20.12
N THR A 167 5.00 -32.99 -19.85
CA THR A 167 5.15 -31.81 -20.70
C THR A 167 6.53 -31.21 -20.45
N GLU A 168 7.17 -30.70 -21.50
CA GLU A 168 8.42 -29.96 -21.34
C GLU A 168 8.22 -28.70 -20.49
N ASN A 169 9.32 -28.14 -20.01
CA ASN A 169 9.28 -26.93 -19.20
C ASN A 169 8.70 -25.76 -20.03
N PRO A 170 7.72 -25.03 -19.49
CA PRO A 170 7.12 -23.89 -20.16
C PRO A 170 8.12 -22.72 -20.31
N PRO A 171 7.81 -21.73 -21.15
CA PRO A 171 8.55 -20.46 -21.17
C PRO A 171 8.65 -19.87 -19.76
N HIS A 172 9.77 -19.23 -19.44
CA HIS A 172 10.03 -18.61 -18.12
C HIS A 172 10.03 -19.58 -16.93
N PHE A 173 9.98 -20.90 -17.14
CA PHE A 173 9.96 -21.89 -16.06
C PHE A 173 11.11 -21.72 -15.07
N GLU A 174 12.35 -21.57 -15.55
CA GLU A 174 13.52 -21.41 -14.67
C GLU A 174 13.50 -20.07 -13.93
N GLU A 175 13.15 -18.97 -14.60
CA GLU A 175 13.05 -17.64 -13.99
C GLU A 175 11.96 -17.59 -12.90
N LEU A 176 10.79 -18.16 -13.17
CA LEU A 176 9.70 -18.26 -12.21
C LEU A 176 10.07 -19.22 -11.08
N SER A 177 10.67 -20.37 -11.38
CA SER A 177 11.11 -21.34 -10.38
C SER A 177 12.16 -20.76 -9.46
N GLU A 178 13.14 -20.02 -9.99
CA GLU A 178 14.15 -19.32 -9.19
C GLU A 178 13.53 -18.21 -8.35
N ARG A 179 12.63 -17.40 -8.92
CA ARG A 179 11.87 -16.39 -8.18
C ARG A 179 11.04 -17.03 -7.05
N TYR A 180 10.35 -18.13 -7.31
CA TYR A 180 9.61 -18.87 -6.28
C TYR A 180 10.55 -19.49 -5.24
N ARG A 181 11.70 -20.06 -5.64
CA ARG A 181 12.72 -20.59 -4.71
C ARG A 181 13.33 -19.51 -3.82
N HIS A 182 13.56 -18.31 -4.34
CA HIS A 182 14.01 -17.17 -3.53
C HIS A 182 12.93 -16.65 -2.61
N THR A 183 11.67 -16.73 -3.04
CA THR A 183 10.52 -16.51 -2.15
C THR A 183 10.45 -17.62 -1.08
N ASP A 184 10.76 -18.88 -1.40
CA ASP A 184 10.80 -20.02 -0.48
C ASP A 184 11.97 -19.98 0.51
N ARG A 185 13.09 -19.38 0.11
CA ARG A 185 14.27 -19.21 0.97
C ARG A 185 14.28 -17.88 1.73
N GLY A 186 13.34 -16.97 1.46
CA GLY A 186 13.29 -15.64 2.06
C GLY A 186 11.97 -15.27 2.73
N THR A 187 10.83 -15.85 2.34
CA THR A 187 9.49 -15.33 2.69
C THR A 187 8.28 -16.26 2.48
N LEU A 188 8.44 -17.56 2.21
CA LEU A 188 7.30 -18.49 2.28
C LEU A 188 7.31 -19.23 3.61
N PHE A 189 6.23 -19.04 4.37
CA PHE A 189 5.88 -19.66 5.65
C PHE A 189 6.47 -19.05 6.94
N THR A 190 6.80 -17.76 6.94
CA THR A 190 6.44 -16.97 8.12
C THR A 190 5.03 -16.45 7.88
N CYS A 191 4.11 -16.61 8.84
CA CYS A 191 2.87 -15.84 8.84
C CYS A 191 3.29 -14.36 8.93
N ASP A 192 3.63 -13.72 7.81
CA ASP A 192 3.88 -12.29 7.79
C ASP A 192 2.51 -11.61 7.90
N VAL A 193 2.15 -11.32 9.15
CA VAL A 193 0.82 -10.88 9.56
C VAL A 193 0.51 -9.44 9.15
N THR A 194 1.33 -8.86 8.28
CA THR A 194 1.16 -7.51 7.74
C THR A 194 0.21 -7.48 6.53
N ASN A 195 0.03 -8.60 5.83
CA ASN A 195 -0.90 -8.70 4.70
C ASN A 195 -2.25 -9.30 5.13
N TRP A 196 -3.27 -8.44 5.20
CA TRP A 196 -4.60 -8.81 5.68
C TRP A 196 -5.31 -9.87 4.84
N ALA A 197 -5.10 -9.93 3.53
CA ALA A 197 -5.74 -10.93 2.65
C ALA A 197 -5.13 -12.31 2.88
N VAL A 198 -3.80 -12.36 3.05
CA VAL A 198 -3.06 -13.59 3.35
C VAL A 198 -3.45 -14.12 4.73
N LEU A 199 -3.56 -13.26 5.73
CA LEU A 199 -4.03 -13.64 7.07
C LEU A 199 -5.45 -14.21 7.01
N ALA A 200 -6.39 -13.55 6.32
CA ALA A 200 -7.77 -14.02 6.19
C ALA A 200 -7.85 -15.42 5.57
N ARG A 201 -7.11 -15.64 4.47
CA ARG A 201 -7.03 -16.95 3.81
C ARG A 201 -6.42 -18.03 4.71
N HIS A 202 -5.30 -17.73 5.36
CA HIS A 202 -4.62 -18.70 6.24
C HIS A 202 -5.49 -19.09 7.45
N LEU A 203 -6.26 -18.15 8.00
CA LEU A 203 -7.22 -18.46 9.06
C LEU A 203 -8.38 -19.32 8.55
N ASN A 204 -8.86 -19.10 7.32
CA ASN A 204 -9.87 -19.95 6.69
C ASN A 204 -9.37 -21.38 6.43
N GLU A 205 -8.06 -21.54 6.22
CA GLU A 205 -7.37 -22.83 6.07
C GLU A 205 -6.96 -23.46 7.41
N ASP A 206 -7.38 -22.88 8.55
CA ASP A 206 -7.09 -23.35 9.91
C ASP A 206 -5.59 -23.41 10.25
N CYS A 207 -4.83 -22.43 9.75
CA CYS A 207 -3.39 -22.32 10.01
C CYS A 207 -3.11 -21.99 11.49
N ARG A 208 -2.65 -23.00 12.24
CA ARG A 208 -2.36 -22.89 13.69
C ARG A 208 -1.38 -21.78 14.06
N ALA A 209 -0.38 -21.52 13.21
CA ALA A 209 0.60 -20.45 13.45
C ALA A 209 -0.06 -19.06 13.41
N CYS A 210 -0.93 -18.84 12.43
CA CYS A 210 -1.64 -17.57 12.28
C CYS A 210 -2.73 -17.40 13.36
N VAL A 211 -3.36 -18.50 13.82
CA VAL A 211 -4.26 -18.46 15.00
C VAL A 211 -3.51 -18.08 16.28
N ALA A 212 -2.32 -18.66 16.50
CA ALA A 212 -1.50 -18.35 17.67
C ALA A 212 -0.97 -16.91 17.67
N ALA A 213 -0.73 -16.34 16.48
CA ALA A 213 -0.22 -14.98 16.32
C ALA A 213 -1.29 -13.89 16.47
N LEU A 214 -2.59 -14.22 16.46
CA LEU A 214 -3.70 -13.26 16.55
C LEU A 214 -3.56 -12.18 17.65
N PRO A 215 -3.07 -12.48 18.87
CA PRO A 215 -2.88 -11.47 19.92
C PRO A 215 -1.82 -10.41 19.60
N ASP A 216 -0.85 -10.73 18.76
CA ASP A 216 0.28 -9.87 18.42
C ASP A 216 0.04 -9.06 17.13
N VAL A 217 -1.06 -9.33 16.42
CA VAL A 217 -1.41 -8.63 15.18
C VAL A 217 -1.93 -7.22 15.48
N PRO A 218 -1.47 -6.17 14.76
CA PRO A 218 -2.05 -4.83 14.88
C PRO A 218 -3.56 -4.83 14.58
N ALA A 219 -4.31 -4.00 15.30
CA ALA A 219 -5.78 -3.98 15.18
C ALA A 219 -6.24 -3.57 13.77
N GLU A 220 -5.48 -2.70 13.10
CA GLU A 220 -5.73 -2.24 11.74
C GLU A 220 -5.68 -3.38 10.73
N VAL A 221 -4.71 -4.29 10.89
CA VAL A 221 -4.57 -5.49 10.05
C VAL A 221 -5.71 -6.46 10.32
N LEU A 222 -6.11 -6.65 11.58
CA LEU A 222 -7.25 -7.49 11.94
C LEU A 222 -8.57 -6.99 11.31
N VAL A 223 -8.80 -5.67 11.28
CA VAL A 223 -9.97 -5.08 10.63
C VAL A 223 -9.96 -5.34 9.12
N GLY A 224 -8.81 -5.12 8.45
CA GLY A 224 -8.66 -5.43 7.02
C GLY A 224 -8.86 -6.91 6.70
N ALA A 225 -8.36 -7.80 7.56
CA ALA A 225 -8.49 -9.26 7.38
C ALA A 225 -9.95 -9.70 7.59
N GLY A 226 -10.63 -9.10 8.57
CA GLY A 226 -12.05 -9.36 8.85
C GLY A 226 -12.95 -8.96 7.68
N LEU A 227 -12.69 -7.82 7.04
CA LEU A 227 -13.41 -7.36 5.85
C LEU A 227 -13.16 -8.31 4.66
N SER A 228 -11.94 -8.80 4.50
CA SER A 228 -11.58 -9.65 3.36
C SER A 228 -12.15 -11.05 3.46
N ALA A 229 -12.19 -11.59 4.67
CA ALA A 229 -12.88 -12.84 4.98
C ALA A 229 -14.38 -12.79 4.64
N THR A 230 -15.01 -11.61 4.59
CA THR A 230 -16.43 -11.46 4.20
C THR A 230 -16.66 -11.42 2.69
N VAL A 231 -15.66 -11.00 1.90
CA VAL A 231 -15.77 -10.83 0.44
C VAL A 231 -15.55 -12.16 -0.30
N GLU A 232 -14.72 -13.06 0.22
CA GLU A 232 -14.32 -14.31 -0.48
C GLU A 232 -15.38 -15.42 -0.48
N GLY A 233 -16.55 -15.24 0.14
CA GLY A 233 -17.75 -16.07 -0.08
C GLY A 233 -17.68 -17.56 0.34
N ALA A 234 -16.52 -18.12 0.67
CA ALA A 234 -16.35 -19.50 1.12
C ALA A 234 -15.67 -19.51 2.51
N ALA A 235 -16.22 -20.28 3.45
CA ALA A 235 -15.75 -20.38 4.84
C ALA A 235 -15.80 -19.10 5.72
N ALA A 236 -16.55 -18.06 5.28
CA ALA A 236 -16.70 -16.74 5.92
C ALA A 236 -17.15 -16.72 7.39
N GLY A 237 -17.40 -17.87 8.03
CA GLY A 237 -17.69 -17.96 9.46
C GLY A 237 -16.45 -18.12 10.35
N TYR A 238 -15.42 -18.85 9.91
CA TYR A 238 -14.35 -19.29 10.81
C TYR A 238 -13.27 -18.22 11.01
N ALA A 239 -12.62 -17.73 9.94
CA ALA A 239 -11.65 -16.63 10.07
C ALA A 239 -12.30 -15.36 10.62
N HIS A 240 -13.48 -15.01 10.11
CA HIS A 240 -14.25 -13.86 10.61
C HIS A 240 -14.58 -14.00 12.10
N GLY A 241 -15.00 -15.19 12.55
CA GLY A 241 -15.28 -15.48 13.96
C GLY A 241 -14.05 -15.36 14.86
N LEU A 242 -12.89 -15.85 14.42
CA LEU A 242 -11.63 -15.73 15.14
C LEU A 242 -11.16 -14.28 15.26
N ILE A 243 -11.21 -13.53 14.15
CA ILE A 243 -10.82 -12.12 14.10
C ILE A 243 -11.77 -11.27 14.97
N HIS A 244 -13.08 -11.46 14.83
CA HIS A 244 -14.07 -10.72 15.61
C HIS A 244 -14.00 -11.08 17.11
N GLY A 245 -13.73 -12.34 17.44
CA GLY A 245 -13.49 -12.78 18.81
C GLY A 245 -12.29 -12.07 19.44
N GLU A 246 -11.18 -11.95 18.70
CA GLU A 246 -9.99 -11.26 19.18
C GLU A 246 -10.19 -9.75 19.34
N LEU A 247 -10.81 -9.07 18.37
CA LEU A 247 -11.15 -7.66 18.48
C LEU A 247 -12.05 -7.39 19.70
N ARG A 248 -13.03 -8.26 19.95
CA ARG A 248 -13.90 -8.16 21.12
C ARG A 248 -13.14 -8.36 22.44
N ARG A 249 -12.21 -9.31 22.51
CA ARG A 249 -11.34 -9.51 23.69
C ARG A 249 -10.55 -8.23 24.01
N ARG A 250 -9.98 -7.59 22.99
CA ARG A 250 -9.20 -6.36 23.15
C ARG A 250 -10.05 -5.17 23.59
N LEU A 251 -11.26 -5.03 23.05
CA LEU A 251 -12.23 -4.01 23.47
C LEU A 251 -12.58 -4.16 24.95
N VAL A 252 -12.91 -5.37 25.40
CA VAL A 252 -13.21 -5.65 26.82
C VAL A 252 -12.00 -5.35 27.72
N ALA A 253 -10.79 -5.75 27.29
CA ALA A 253 -9.56 -5.46 28.05
C ALA A 253 -9.19 -3.96 28.08
N ALA A 254 -9.65 -3.16 27.12
CA ALA A 254 -9.48 -1.71 27.12
C ALA A 254 -10.50 -1.02 28.04
N ASP A 255 -11.74 -1.51 28.11
CA ASP A 255 -12.78 -1.01 29.02
C ASP A 255 -12.47 -1.33 30.50
N ASP A 256 -11.80 -2.45 30.77
CA ASP A 256 -11.36 -2.84 32.12
C ASP A 256 -10.09 -2.08 32.60
N LYS A 257 -9.44 -1.28 31.73
CA LYS A 257 -8.37 -0.39 32.18
C LYS A 257 -9.00 0.86 32.80
N PRO A 258 -8.82 1.12 34.12
CA PRO A 258 -9.24 2.39 34.69
C PRO A 258 -8.52 3.49 33.90
N ALA A 259 -9.31 4.41 33.33
CA ALA A 259 -8.78 5.59 32.66
C ALA A 259 -7.74 6.22 33.60
N ALA A 260 -6.47 6.16 33.20
CA ALA A 260 -5.43 6.92 33.86
C ALA A 260 -5.81 8.39 33.66
N VAL A 261 -6.47 8.96 34.67
CA VAL A 261 -6.66 10.39 34.80
C VAL A 261 -5.26 10.96 34.96
N THR A 262 -4.68 11.39 33.84
CA THR A 262 -3.47 12.21 33.83
C THR A 262 -3.89 13.64 34.12
N GLU A 263 -3.63 14.09 35.36
CA GLU A 263 -3.47 15.52 35.72
C GLU A 263 -2.27 16.13 34.99
#